data_AF-A0A929YXG7-F1
#
_entry.id   AF-A0A929YXG7-F1
#
_cell.length_a   1.000
_cell.length_b   1.000
_cell.length_c   1.000
_cell.angle_alpha   90.00
_cell.angle_beta   90.00
_cell.angle_gamma   90.00
#
_symmetry.space_group_name_H-M   'P 1'
#
loop_
_entity.id
_entity.type
_entity.pdbx_description
1 polymer ?
#
loop_
_entity_poly.entity_id
_entity_poly.type
_entity_poly.pdbx_seq_one_letter_code
_entity_poly.pdbx_strand_id
1 'polypeptide(L)'
;MKHFSLRLFALFLCLLGLPTGAGRLFAQAANPAPDKVYRIAWHNNRALFITENDEGALVVSERNNALKQFWTFIPVSGQPDTYYVRNTASKRYIASCNLTPGGASRIRTTPTPTPYHVARNPQAKAAGAWYFSSTDCDNFDKPALSPRGLNKDGASSNVITWPAGNNNVGSYWWLEATDDRYELRPFSLGSQAPYAVVNADGKTLRQQADGRLVWSESTKVDADAWYFERQGAAGYHMVHAADGRTLNAGATYTVEEGANGAYRLVNAAGALTIDGYSDFRFRVLRSALARRLQIYDLPCVAADATRLLSLRVIDDKTGQPLKFDAQNGGAQGYTLFTRSRAAVTRGDTVALEAKLNRLPAAGAAAFLYFDWDHDGIFEVVRPLNLSTAMQSTFVVPKDAPLGSSRMRLRITLNGLTDADDETAGLVFDGVLNVVEPTAVSAVRVAPRAAATYDLAGRRVTQPAATGLYIHNGNPTILQRP
;
A
#
# COMPACT_ATOMS: atom_id res chain seq x y z
N MET A 1 -23.72 54.45 -64.10
CA MET A 1 -23.58 55.54 -63.09
C MET A 1 -22.36 55.25 -62.23
N LYS A 2 -21.55 56.27 -61.92
CA LYS A 2 -20.60 56.46 -60.79
C LYS A 2 -20.13 55.21 -60.00
N HIS A 3 -18.84 54.92 -59.79
CA HIS A 3 -17.56 55.47 -60.29
C HIS A 3 -16.44 54.40 -60.14
N PHE A 4 -15.40 54.49 -60.97
CA PHE A 4 -14.07 53.86 -60.82
C PHE A 4 -13.37 54.35 -59.50
N SER A 5 -12.22 53.85 -58.99
CA SER A 5 -10.94 53.61 -59.69
C SER A 5 -9.81 53.08 -58.77
N LEU A 6 -8.84 52.33 -59.34
CA LEU A 6 -7.36 52.32 -59.06
C LEU A 6 -6.88 51.90 -57.63
N ARG A 7 -5.68 51.37 -57.31
CA ARG A 7 -4.35 50.98 -57.90
C ARG A 7 -3.62 50.10 -56.84
N LEU A 8 -2.49 49.38 -57.02
CA LEU A 8 -1.68 48.88 -58.16
C LEU A 8 -0.52 47.99 -57.61
N PHE A 9 -0.18 46.86 -58.26
CA PHE A 9 1.09 46.09 -58.11
C PHE A 9 1.39 45.49 -56.69
N ALA A 10 2.26 44.49 -56.48
CA ALA A 10 2.79 43.44 -57.36
C ALA A 10 3.28 42.23 -56.52
N LEU A 11 2.91 41.04 -56.96
CA LEU A 11 3.74 39.84 -57.20
C LEU A 11 4.88 39.40 -56.22
N PHE A 12 4.63 38.25 -55.60
CA PHE A 12 5.52 37.07 -55.40
C PHE A 12 6.69 37.00 -54.38
N LEU A 13 6.62 35.86 -53.66
CA LEU A 13 7.70 34.97 -53.21
C LEU A 13 8.55 35.35 -51.98
N CYS A 14 8.28 34.66 -50.86
CA CYS A 14 9.19 33.60 -50.37
C CYS A 14 8.53 32.74 -49.28
N LEU A 15 8.52 31.41 -49.47
CA LEU A 15 8.48 30.49 -48.33
C LEU A 15 9.80 30.64 -47.57
N LEU A 16 9.75 30.71 -46.24
CA LEU A 16 10.72 30.08 -45.31
C LEU A 16 10.34 30.40 -43.85
N GLY A 17 10.26 29.37 -43.00
CA GLY A 17 10.48 29.52 -41.56
C GLY A 17 9.35 30.07 -40.68
N LEU A 18 8.17 29.43 -40.67
CA LEU A 18 7.32 29.47 -39.45
C LEU A 18 7.87 28.44 -38.44
N PRO A 19 8.36 28.83 -37.26
CA PRO A 19 8.58 27.88 -36.18
C PRO A 19 7.22 27.39 -35.68
N THR A 20 7.00 26.07 -35.72
CA THR A 20 5.80 25.39 -35.22
C THR A 20 5.77 25.35 -33.68
N GLY A 21 5.78 26.52 -33.05
CA GLY A 21 5.53 26.69 -31.63
C GLY A 21 4.03 26.72 -31.35
N ALA A 22 3.51 25.68 -30.71
CA ALA A 22 2.10 25.59 -30.28
C ALA A 22 1.80 26.53 -29.09
N GLY A 23 1.94 27.84 -29.31
CA GLY A 23 1.52 28.87 -28.37
C GLY A 23 0.01 28.93 -28.28
N ARG A 24 -0.59 28.22 -27.32
CA ARG A 24 -1.98 28.49 -26.93
C ARG A 24 -2.05 29.92 -26.38
N LEU A 25 -2.61 30.82 -27.19
CA LEU A 25 -3.07 32.13 -26.73
C LEU A 25 -4.24 31.91 -25.76
N PHE A 26 -3.91 31.75 -24.47
CA PHE A 26 -4.91 31.72 -23.42
C PHE A 26 -5.52 33.11 -23.27
N ALA A 27 -6.79 33.27 -23.65
CA ALA A 27 -7.57 34.43 -23.24
C ALA A 27 -7.57 34.49 -21.71
N GLN A 28 -6.98 35.54 -21.14
CA GLN A 28 -6.75 35.63 -19.71
C GLN A 28 -8.08 35.88 -18.99
N ALA A 29 -8.50 34.94 -18.16
CA ALA A 29 -9.83 34.93 -17.58
C ALA A 29 -10.09 36.11 -16.63
N ALA A 30 -11.40 36.34 -16.40
CA ALA A 30 -11.91 37.15 -15.31
C ALA A 30 -11.54 36.55 -13.94
N ASN A 31 -12.05 37.16 -12.86
CA ASN A 31 -11.94 36.60 -11.51
C ASN A 31 -12.58 35.20 -11.41
N PRO A 32 -12.24 34.39 -10.39
CA PRO A 32 -12.81 33.06 -10.21
C PRO A 32 -14.34 33.06 -10.30
N ALA A 33 -14.88 32.25 -11.20
CA ALA A 33 -16.32 32.15 -11.42
C ALA A 33 -16.92 31.10 -10.46
N PRO A 34 -18.06 31.39 -9.80
CA PRO A 34 -18.64 30.53 -8.77
C PRO A 34 -19.16 29.18 -9.28
N ASP A 35 -19.47 29.10 -10.58
CA ASP A 35 -19.95 27.88 -11.26
C ASP A 35 -18.82 27.01 -11.84
N LYS A 36 -17.56 27.37 -11.60
CA LYS A 36 -16.39 26.69 -12.19
C LYS A 36 -15.53 25.98 -11.15
N VAL A 37 -14.96 24.86 -11.60
CA VAL A 37 -13.91 24.13 -10.90
C VAL A 37 -12.56 24.57 -11.48
N TYR A 38 -11.56 24.63 -10.62
CA TYR A 38 -10.21 25.06 -10.98
C TYR A 38 -9.16 24.08 -10.46
N ARG A 39 -8.09 23.91 -11.22
CA ARG A 39 -6.80 23.52 -10.66
C ARG A 39 -5.97 24.78 -10.36
N ILE A 40 -5.26 24.78 -9.24
CA ILE A 40 -4.44 25.92 -8.80
C ILE A 40 -2.97 25.58 -9.06
N ALA A 41 -2.40 26.02 -10.17
CA ALA A 41 -1.03 25.70 -10.58
C ALA A 41 -0.01 26.68 -9.97
N TRP A 42 1.20 26.22 -9.65
CA TRP A 42 2.25 27.11 -9.13
C TRP A 42 2.78 28.05 -10.23
N HIS A 43 3.07 29.31 -9.88
CA HIS A 43 3.56 30.30 -10.86
C HIS A 43 4.81 29.83 -11.61
N ASN A 44 5.82 29.32 -10.90
CA ASN A 44 7.12 28.98 -11.46
C ASN A 44 7.11 27.65 -12.24
N ASN A 45 6.14 26.77 -12.00
CA ASN A 45 5.98 25.53 -12.75
C ASN A 45 4.49 25.16 -12.86
N ARG A 46 3.90 25.44 -14.03
CA ARG A 46 2.49 25.16 -14.33
C ARG A 46 2.16 23.66 -14.46
N ALA A 47 3.13 22.76 -14.34
CA ALA A 47 2.87 21.32 -14.21
C ALA A 47 2.50 20.92 -12.76
N LEU A 48 2.80 21.75 -11.76
CA LEU A 48 2.58 21.47 -10.34
C LEU A 48 1.35 22.19 -9.79
N PHE A 49 0.44 21.45 -9.17
CA PHE A 49 -0.87 21.93 -8.72
C PHE A 49 -1.05 21.73 -7.22
N ILE A 50 -1.73 22.68 -6.54
CA ILE A 50 -2.15 22.51 -5.14
C ILE A 50 -3.04 21.27 -5.04
N THR A 51 -2.58 20.34 -4.21
CA THR A 51 -3.18 19.04 -3.95
C THR A 51 -3.39 18.90 -2.45
N GLU A 52 -4.59 18.52 -2.04
CA GLU A 52 -4.84 18.01 -0.70
C GLU A 52 -4.37 16.54 -0.62
N ASN A 53 -3.51 16.21 0.35
CA ASN A 53 -3.16 14.82 0.66
C ASN A 53 -4.14 14.21 1.68
N ASP A 54 -3.99 12.93 1.99
CA ASP A 54 -4.96 12.21 2.85
C ASP A 54 -4.91 12.60 4.33
N GLU A 55 -3.85 13.28 4.79
CA GLU A 55 -3.82 13.96 6.09
C GLU A 55 -4.48 15.36 6.06
N GLY A 56 -5.07 15.75 4.93
CA GLY A 56 -5.57 17.09 4.68
C GLY A 56 -4.48 18.17 4.56
N ALA A 57 -3.20 17.82 4.42
CA ALA A 57 -2.14 18.80 4.19
C ALA A 57 -2.09 19.23 2.72
N LEU A 58 -1.76 20.50 2.48
CA LEU A 58 -1.56 21.02 1.12
C LEU A 58 -0.12 20.81 0.67
N VAL A 59 0.03 20.12 -0.45
CA VAL A 59 1.29 19.95 -1.19
C VAL A 59 1.08 20.42 -2.63
N VAL A 60 2.15 20.43 -3.43
CA VAL A 60 2.03 20.47 -4.89
C VAL A 60 2.48 19.16 -5.51
N SER A 61 1.75 18.71 -6.54
CA SER A 61 2.09 17.52 -7.31
C SER A 61 1.74 17.71 -8.78
N GLU A 62 2.23 16.83 -9.64
CA GLU A 62 1.89 16.85 -11.06
C GLU A 62 0.40 16.61 -11.31
N ARG A 63 -0.10 17.01 -12.49
CA ARG A 63 -1.52 16.86 -12.86
C ARG A 63 -1.96 15.39 -12.78
N ASN A 64 -2.79 15.06 -11.80
CA ASN A 64 -3.36 13.73 -11.64
C ASN A 64 -4.84 13.85 -11.26
N ASN A 65 -5.71 13.13 -11.96
CA ASN A 65 -7.15 13.14 -11.69
C ASN A 65 -7.54 12.31 -10.46
N ALA A 66 -6.69 11.39 -10.00
CA ALA A 66 -6.89 10.63 -8.77
C ALA A 66 -6.50 11.42 -7.50
N LEU A 67 -5.84 12.57 -7.65
CA LEU A 67 -5.46 13.44 -6.54
C LEU A 67 -6.47 14.58 -6.36
N LYS A 68 -6.62 15.01 -5.10
CA LYS A 68 -7.59 16.03 -4.64
C LYS A 68 -7.11 17.44 -5.07
N GLN A 69 -7.09 17.68 -6.39
CA GLN A 69 -6.53 18.86 -7.08
C GLN A 69 -7.58 19.87 -7.57
N PHE A 70 -8.86 19.57 -7.35
CA PHE A 70 -9.99 20.26 -7.95
C PHE A 70 -10.65 21.14 -6.90
N TRP A 71 -10.75 22.44 -7.18
CA TRP A 71 -11.13 23.47 -6.21
C TRP A 71 -12.27 24.32 -6.74
N THR A 72 -13.23 24.65 -5.87
CA THR A 72 -14.31 25.61 -6.12
C THR A 72 -14.06 26.89 -5.33
N PHE A 73 -14.43 28.02 -5.92
CA PHE A 73 -14.27 29.35 -5.34
C PHE A 73 -15.65 29.89 -5.02
N ILE A 74 -16.07 29.77 -3.76
CA ILE A 74 -17.41 30.17 -3.30
C ILE A 74 -17.32 31.63 -2.84
N PRO A 75 -17.94 32.61 -3.52
CA PRO A 75 -17.80 34.03 -3.17
C PRO A 75 -18.35 34.33 -1.78
N VAL A 76 -17.68 35.22 -1.05
CA VAL A 76 -18.14 35.72 0.25
C VAL A 76 -19.03 36.93 0.03
N SER A 77 -20.28 36.86 0.50
CA SER A 77 -21.27 37.91 0.28
C SER A 77 -20.79 39.27 0.81
N GLY A 78 -20.85 40.30 -0.05
CA GLY A 78 -20.43 41.66 0.28
C GLY A 78 -18.91 41.89 0.32
N GLN A 79 -18.08 40.89 0.03
CA GLN A 79 -16.61 41.02 0.06
C GLN A 79 -16.02 40.80 -1.34
N PRO A 80 -15.54 41.85 -2.04
CA PRO A 80 -14.97 41.71 -3.37
C PRO A 80 -13.69 40.85 -3.34
N ASP A 81 -13.45 40.14 -4.44
CA ASP A 81 -12.29 39.26 -4.63
C ASP A 81 -12.06 38.23 -3.50
N THR A 82 -13.09 37.94 -2.70
CA THR A 82 -12.98 37.11 -1.50
C THR A 82 -13.83 35.85 -1.61
N TYR A 83 -13.22 34.69 -1.37
CA TYR A 83 -13.81 33.38 -1.61
C TYR A 83 -13.50 32.41 -0.48
N TYR A 84 -14.40 31.46 -0.21
CA TYR A 84 -14.05 30.20 0.43
C TYR A 84 -13.52 29.23 -0.64
N VAL A 85 -12.26 28.80 -0.51
CA VAL A 85 -11.63 27.87 -1.46
C VAL A 85 -11.84 26.45 -0.96
N ARG A 86 -12.70 25.68 -1.64
CA ARG A 86 -13.17 24.35 -1.20
C ARG A 86 -12.74 23.26 -2.17
N ASN A 87 -12.16 22.18 -1.66
CA ASN A 87 -11.84 21.00 -2.44
C ASN A 87 -13.13 20.29 -2.89
N THR A 88 -13.21 19.87 -4.15
CA THR A 88 -14.40 19.19 -4.66
C THR A 88 -14.55 17.76 -4.15
N ALA A 89 -13.45 17.08 -3.82
CA ALA A 89 -13.47 15.70 -3.32
C ALA A 89 -13.81 15.66 -1.83
N SER A 90 -12.91 16.14 -0.97
CA SER A 90 -13.04 16.06 0.49
C SER A 90 -14.14 16.98 1.06
N LYS A 91 -14.62 17.93 0.26
CA LYS A 91 -15.53 19.02 0.65
C LYS A 91 -14.97 19.94 1.74
N ARG A 92 -13.67 19.86 2.06
CA ARG A 92 -12.97 20.70 3.04
C ARG A 92 -12.47 22.00 2.39
N TYR A 93 -12.18 23.01 3.22
CA TYR A 93 -11.71 24.33 2.82
C TYR A 93 -10.23 24.51 3.14
N ILE A 94 -9.52 25.33 2.36
CA ILE A 94 -8.15 25.74 2.72
C ILE A 94 -8.17 26.52 4.05
N ALA A 95 -7.33 26.13 5.01
CA ALA A 95 -7.20 26.81 6.30
C ALA A 95 -6.25 28.02 6.23
N SER A 96 -6.49 29.00 7.11
CA SER A 96 -5.78 30.28 7.27
C SER A 96 -4.25 30.29 7.01
N CYS A 97 -3.78 31.39 6.39
CA CYS A 97 -2.37 31.76 6.30
C CYS A 97 -1.81 32.45 7.55
N ASN A 98 -2.58 32.59 8.64
CA ASN A 98 -2.16 33.38 9.79
C ASN A 98 -1.24 32.59 10.73
N LEU A 99 -0.15 32.07 10.17
CA LEU A 99 0.89 31.30 10.84
C LEU A 99 2.21 32.08 10.78
N THR A 100 3.13 31.77 11.70
CA THR A 100 4.52 32.28 11.62
C THR A 100 5.19 31.71 10.37
N PRO A 101 5.68 32.53 9.42
CA PRO A 101 6.26 32.04 8.16
C PRO A 101 7.44 31.09 8.38
N GLY A 102 7.45 29.95 7.66
CA GLY A 102 8.53 28.95 7.74
C GLY A 102 8.11 27.56 7.27
N GLY A 103 9.06 26.63 7.11
CA GLY A 103 8.78 25.26 6.66
C GLY A 103 7.88 24.44 7.60
N ALA A 104 7.69 24.89 8.84
CA ALA A 104 6.73 24.34 9.81
C ALA A 104 5.28 24.86 9.59
N SER A 105 5.08 25.97 8.87
CA SER A 105 3.76 26.61 8.65
C SER A 105 2.94 25.95 7.53
N ARG A 106 2.94 24.62 7.49
CA ARG A 106 2.27 23.82 6.46
C ARG A 106 0.77 24.06 6.51
N ILE A 107 0.21 24.50 5.39
CA ILE A 107 -1.22 24.75 5.26
C ILE A 107 -1.94 23.39 5.20
N ARG A 108 -3.10 23.31 5.86
CA ARG A 108 -4.00 22.16 5.82
C ARG A 108 -5.39 22.58 5.33
N THR A 109 -6.24 21.61 5.05
CA THR A 109 -7.67 21.80 4.87
C THR A 109 -8.42 21.58 6.18
N THR A 110 -9.62 22.15 6.27
CA THR A 110 -10.47 22.19 7.47
C THR A 110 -11.94 22.05 7.08
N PRO A 111 -12.81 21.46 7.91
CA PRO A 111 -14.26 21.51 7.67
C PRO A 111 -14.84 22.93 7.83
N THR A 112 -14.19 23.79 8.62
CA THR A 112 -14.64 25.17 8.88
C THR A 112 -14.06 26.14 7.84
N PRO A 113 -14.88 26.87 7.07
CA PRO A 113 -14.38 27.72 5.99
C PRO A 113 -13.60 28.94 6.50
N THR A 114 -12.43 29.21 5.90
CA THR A 114 -11.68 30.46 6.07
C THR A 114 -11.82 31.32 4.81
N PRO A 115 -12.20 32.62 4.89
CA PRO A 115 -12.22 33.50 3.72
C PRO A 115 -10.82 33.78 3.20
N TYR A 116 -10.65 33.75 1.89
CA TYR A 116 -9.43 34.11 1.17
C TYR A 116 -9.67 35.25 0.20
N HIS A 117 -8.89 36.32 0.31
CA HIS A 117 -8.73 37.29 -0.76
C HIS A 117 -7.83 36.69 -1.85
N VAL A 118 -8.33 36.66 -3.08
CA VAL A 118 -7.73 36.00 -4.23
C VAL A 118 -7.66 36.98 -5.40
N ALA A 119 -6.58 37.76 -5.43
CA ALA A 119 -6.40 38.85 -6.38
C ALA A 119 -5.07 38.74 -7.15
N ARG A 120 -4.96 39.54 -8.22
CA ARG A 120 -3.72 39.70 -9.00
C ARG A 120 -2.92 40.89 -8.47
N ASN A 121 -1.60 40.80 -8.51
CA ASN A 121 -0.71 41.93 -8.22
C ASN A 121 0.01 42.37 -9.51
N PRO A 122 -0.39 43.48 -10.16
CA PRO A 122 0.28 43.99 -11.36
C PRO A 122 1.74 44.36 -11.15
N GLN A 123 2.15 44.68 -9.91
CA GLN A 123 3.50 45.08 -9.53
C GLN A 123 4.38 43.88 -9.11
N ALA A 124 3.86 42.65 -9.13
CA ALA A 124 4.65 41.46 -8.84
C ALA A 124 5.56 41.07 -10.01
N LYS A 125 6.70 40.44 -9.69
CA LYS A 125 7.50 39.68 -10.67
C LYS A 125 6.69 38.54 -11.33
N ALA A 126 5.64 38.08 -10.66
CA ALA A 126 4.66 37.11 -11.14
C ALA A 126 3.38 37.80 -11.70
N ALA A 127 3.55 38.91 -12.42
CA ALA A 127 2.42 39.73 -12.90
C ALA A 127 1.38 38.89 -13.67
N GLY A 128 0.11 39.11 -13.34
CA GLY A 128 -1.02 38.39 -13.93
C GLY A 128 -1.39 37.06 -13.28
N ALA A 129 -0.56 36.52 -12.37
CA ALA A 129 -0.91 35.42 -11.48
C ALA A 129 -1.61 35.93 -10.21
N TRP A 130 -2.32 35.02 -9.53
CA TRP A 130 -3.08 35.32 -8.31
C TRP A 130 -2.25 35.00 -7.07
N TYR A 131 -2.35 35.86 -6.06
CA TYR A 131 -1.92 35.54 -4.69
C TYR A 131 -3.15 35.21 -3.84
N PHE A 132 -2.93 34.47 -2.76
CA PHE A 132 -3.97 33.97 -1.87
C PHE A 132 -3.61 34.33 -0.43
N SER A 133 -4.35 35.26 0.16
CA SER A 133 -4.20 35.65 1.57
C SER A 133 -5.53 35.47 2.29
N SER A 134 -5.56 34.76 3.42
CA SER A 134 -6.77 34.67 4.23
C SER A 134 -7.05 36.01 4.92
N THR A 135 -8.32 36.35 5.09
CA THR A 135 -8.72 37.70 5.55
C THR A 135 -8.39 38.00 7.02
N ASP A 136 -7.87 37.01 7.75
CA ASP A 136 -7.31 37.12 9.10
C ASP A 136 -5.79 37.34 9.11
N CYS A 137 -5.13 37.36 7.94
CA CYS A 137 -3.74 37.78 7.80
C CYS A 137 -3.63 39.32 7.71
N ASP A 138 -2.62 39.91 8.36
CA ASP A 138 -2.38 41.36 8.29
C ASP A 138 -2.18 41.83 6.83
N ASN A 139 -2.85 42.94 6.48
CA ASN A 139 -2.76 43.58 5.16
C ASN A 139 -3.11 42.66 3.97
N PHE A 140 -3.97 41.66 4.17
CA PHE A 140 -4.31 40.61 3.19
C PHE A 140 -4.65 41.10 1.78
N ASP A 141 -5.15 42.34 1.64
CA ASP A 141 -5.57 43.01 0.41
C ASP A 141 -4.49 43.89 -0.24
N LYS A 142 -3.36 44.12 0.44
CA LYS A 142 -2.33 45.10 0.08
C LYS A 142 -1.01 44.42 -0.24
N PRO A 143 -0.83 43.85 -1.44
CA PRO A 143 0.35 43.05 -1.77
C PRO A 143 1.67 43.86 -1.73
N ALA A 144 1.60 45.19 -1.86
CA ALA A 144 2.74 46.10 -1.63
C ALA A 144 3.30 46.03 -0.19
N LEU A 145 2.46 45.68 0.80
CA LEU A 145 2.85 45.48 2.21
C LEU A 145 3.25 44.03 2.52
N SER A 146 3.36 43.17 1.50
CA SER A 146 3.80 41.78 1.60
C SER A 146 3.02 40.92 2.62
N PRO A 147 1.68 40.82 2.49
CA PRO A 147 0.85 40.03 3.40
C PRO A 147 1.24 38.56 3.38
N ARG A 148 0.92 37.84 4.46
CA ARG A 148 1.05 36.37 4.48
C ARG A 148 0.14 35.75 3.42
N GLY A 149 0.59 34.68 2.77
CA GLY A 149 -0.23 33.97 1.80
C GLY A 149 0.28 32.56 1.49
N LEU A 150 -0.48 31.83 0.67
CA LEU A 150 -0.11 30.49 0.23
C LEU A 150 1.17 30.53 -0.60
N ASN A 151 2.17 29.76 -0.20
CA ASN A 151 3.49 29.73 -0.82
C ASN A 151 3.96 28.29 -1.05
N LYS A 152 4.54 28.01 -2.21
CA LYS A 152 5.25 26.74 -2.43
C LYS A 152 6.63 26.80 -1.76
N ASP A 153 6.82 26.01 -0.71
CA ASP A 153 8.10 25.88 -0.01
C ASP A 153 9.24 25.57 -1.00
N GLY A 154 10.37 26.27 -0.88
CA GLY A 154 11.55 26.04 -1.71
C GLY A 154 12.22 24.69 -1.45
N ALA A 155 12.10 24.15 -0.24
CA ALA A 155 12.82 22.94 0.19
C ALA A 155 12.02 21.63 0.10
N SER A 156 10.69 21.68 -0.09
CA SER A 156 9.83 20.50 -0.09
C SER A 156 8.60 20.66 -1.00
N SER A 157 7.77 19.63 -1.14
CA SER A 157 6.51 19.72 -1.89
C SER A 157 5.41 20.54 -1.18
N ASN A 158 5.59 20.92 0.09
CA ASN A 158 4.55 21.53 0.92
C ASN A 158 4.11 22.92 0.40
N VAL A 159 2.84 23.25 0.63
CA VAL A 159 2.33 24.61 0.64
C VAL A 159 2.40 25.14 2.08
N ILE A 160 3.05 26.28 2.27
CA ILE A 160 3.31 26.91 3.56
C ILE A 160 2.79 28.35 3.58
N THR A 161 2.85 28.99 4.74
CA THR A 161 2.69 30.45 4.86
C THR A 161 3.99 31.17 4.51
N TRP A 162 3.95 32.13 3.59
CA TRP A 162 5.06 33.05 3.34
C TRP A 162 4.58 34.41 2.79
N PRO A 163 5.31 35.53 2.97
CA PRO A 163 4.95 36.83 2.41
C PRO A 163 4.73 36.82 0.89
N ALA A 164 3.57 37.30 0.44
CA ALA A 164 3.13 37.38 -0.95
C ALA A 164 3.47 38.71 -1.64
N GLY A 165 4.54 39.38 -1.20
CA GLY A 165 4.98 40.66 -1.76
C GLY A 165 5.51 40.60 -3.19
N ASN A 166 5.67 41.77 -3.81
CA ASN A 166 6.04 41.95 -5.23
C ASN A 166 7.21 41.08 -5.73
N ASN A 167 8.19 40.81 -4.86
CA ASN A 167 9.40 40.06 -5.23
C ASN A 167 9.27 38.53 -5.09
N ASN A 168 8.31 38.03 -4.30
CA ASN A 168 8.23 36.60 -4.00
C ASN A 168 7.28 35.86 -4.96
N VAL A 169 7.82 35.43 -6.10
CA VAL A 169 7.12 34.59 -7.08
C VAL A 169 6.61 33.25 -6.52
N GLY A 170 7.13 32.79 -5.38
CA GLY A 170 6.72 31.54 -4.74
C GLY A 170 5.28 31.55 -4.20
N SER A 171 4.72 32.72 -3.89
CA SER A 171 3.35 32.89 -3.37
C SER A 171 2.29 33.19 -4.44
N TYR A 172 2.62 32.99 -5.71
CA TYR A 172 1.75 33.27 -6.84
C TYR A 172 1.36 31.99 -7.58
N TRP A 173 0.13 32.00 -8.10
CA TRP A 173 -0.55 30.83 -8.62
C TRP A 173 -1.38 31.14 -9.86
N TRP A 174 -1.50 30.18 -10.77
CA TRP A 174 -2.35 30.24 -11.95
C TRP A 174 -3.64 29.46 -11.72
N LEU A 175 -4.76 30.02 -12.16
CA LEU A 175 -6.06 29.36 -12.09
C LEU A 175 -6.39 28.72 -13.44
N GLU A 176 -6.42 27.40 -13.49
CA GLU A 176 -6.81 26.63 -14.67
C GLU A 176 -8.25 26.15 -14.51
N ALA A 177 -9.19 26.85 -15.16
CA ALA A 177 -10.59 26.45 -15.21
C ALA A 177 -10.73 25.07 -15.88
N THR A 178 -11.53 24.20 -15.29
CA THR A 178 -11.71 22.81 -15.71
C THR A 178 -13.08 22.31 -15.27
N ASP A 179 -13.49 21.14 -15.76
CA ASP A 179 -14.63 20.42 -15.20
C ASP A 179 -14.17 19.70 -13.93
N ASP A 180 -15.09 19.32 -13.04
CA ASP A 180 -14.72 18.36 -12.01
C ASP A 180 -14.41 17.01 -12.68
N ARG A 181 -13.12 16.65 -12.65
CA ARG A 181 -12.61 15.38 -13.16
C ARG A 181 -11.84 14.66 -12.07
N TYR A 182 -12.14 14.96 -10.80
CA TYR A 182 -11.69 14.14 -9.69
C TYR A 182 -12.29 12.74 -9.86
N GLU A 183 -11.42 11.75 -9.82
CA GLU A 183 -11.80 10.36 -10.08
C GLU A 183 -10.97 9.48 -9.15
N LEU A 184 -11.57 9.13 -8.01
CA LEU A 184 -10.93 8.29 -7.00
C LEU A 184 -10.60 6.92 -7.61
N ARG A 185 -9.30 6.66 -7.80
CA ARG A 185 -8.77 5.43 -8.41
C ARG A 185 -7.85 4.72 -7.42
N PRO A 186 -8.40 3.89 -6.53
CA PRO A 186 -7.59 3.03 -5.67
C PRO A 186 -7.06 1.78 -6.39
N PHE A 187 -7.48 1.58 -7.65
CA PHE A 187 -7.11 0.46 -8.49
C PHE A 187 -6.60 0.90 -9.86
N SER A 188 -5.74 0.05 -10.43
CA SER A 188 -5.39 0.01 -11.85
C SER A 188 -6.52 -0.62 -12.66
N LEU A 189 -6.52 -0.40 -13.97
CA LEU A 189 -7.61 -0.80 -14.87
C LEU A 189 -7.23 -1.96 -15.79
N GLY A 190 -8.24 -2.73 -16.18
CA GLY A 190 -8.14 -3.84 -17.14
C GLY A 190 -7.69 -5.17 -16.52
N SER A 191 -7.87 -6.25 -17.28
CA SER A 191 -7.66 -7.65 -16.82
C SER A 191 -6.22 -7.99 -16.42
N GLN A 192 -5.24 -7.12 -16.70
CA GLN A 192 -3.85 -7.26 -16.25
C GLN A 192 -3.63 -6.79 -14.81
N ALA A 193 -4.62 -6.10 -14.22
CA ALA A 193 -4.65 -5.72 -12.81
C ALA A 193 -5.90 -6.33 -12.13
N PRO A 194 -5.90 -7.65 -11.84
CA PRO A 194 -6.95 -8.27 -11.03
C PRO A 194 -6.81 -7.91 -9.54
N TYR A 195 -7.92 -7.94 -8.84
CA TYR A 195 -8.11 -7.59 -7.43
C TYR A 195 -8.95 -8.65 -6.71
N ALA A 196 -8.60 -8.96 -5.47
CA ALA A 196 -9.55 -9.51 -4.52
C ALA A 196 -10.35 -8.33 -3.94
N VAL A 197 -11.67 -8.42 -4.00
CA VAL A 197 -12.56 -7.47 -3.31
C VAL A 197 -12.85 -8.04 -1.94
N VAL A 198 -12.47 -7.31 -0.89
CA VAL A 198 -12.46 -7.79 0.50
C VAL A 198 -13.42 -6.95 1.33
N ASN A 199 -14.26 -7.59 2.15
CA ASN A 199 -15.18 -6.89 3.06
C ASN A 199 -14.50 -6.47 4.38
N ALA A 200 -15.25 -5.82 5.27
CA ALA A 200 -14.76 -5.38 6.58
C ALA A 200 -14.26 -6.53 7.50
N ASP A 201 -14.75 -7.75 7.28
CA ASP A 201 -14.38 -8.96 8.04
C ASP A 201 -13.16 -9.70 7.45
N GLY A 202 -12.57 -9.20 6.35
CA GLY A 202 -11.43 -9.83 5.68
C GLY A 202 -11.81 -10.94 4.67
N LYS A 203 -13.11 -11.15 4.41
CA LYS A 203 -13.59 -12.17 3.46
C LYS A 203 -13.52 -11.67 2.03
N THR A 204 -13.16 -12.55 1.09
CA THR A 204 -13.07 -12.23 -0.34
C THR A 204 -14.40 -12.47 -1.06
N LEU A 205 -14.76 -11.57 -1.98
CA LEU A 205 -15.95 -11.67 -2.81
C LEU A 205 -15.76 -12.69 -3.92
N ARG A 206 -16.65 -13.68 -3.96
CA ARG A 206 -16.65 -14.75 -4.95
C ARG A 206 -17.93 -14.75 -5.77
N GLN A 207 -17.82 -14.98 -7.08
CA GLN A 207 -18.96 -15.31 -7.93
C GLN A 207 -19.09 -16.84 -8.05
N GLN A 208 -20.29 -17.37 -7.79
CA GLN A 208 -20.63 -18.76 -8.01
C GLN A 208 -20.98 -19.02 -9.49
N ALA A 209 -21.02 -20.29 -9.90
CA ALA A 209 -21.25 -20.68 -11.30
C ALA A 209 -22.63 -20.23 -11.85
N ASP A 210 -23.60 -20.04 -10.95
CA ASP A 210 -24.94 -19.49 -11.22
C ASP A 210 -24.98 -17.95 -11.29
N GLY A 211 -23.84 -17.28 -11.07
CA GLY A 211 -23.71 -15.82 -11.00
C GLY A 211 -23.97 -15.22 -9.61
N ARG A 212 -24.32 -16.03 -8.60
CA ARG A 212 -24.55 -15.53 -7.24
C ARG A 212 -23.25 -15.09 -6.58
N LEU A 213 -23.28 -13.92 -5.95
CA LEU A 213 -22.18 -13.40 -5.15
C LEU A 213 -22.23 -13.98 -3.73
N VAL A 214 -21.06 -14.34 -3.17
CA VAL A 214 -20.91 -14.76 -1.77
C VAL A 214 -19.58 -14.29 -1.19
N TRP A 215 -19.54 -14.09 0.13
CA TRP A 215 -18.29 -13.87 0.86
C TRP A 215 -17.64 -15.21 1.24
N SER A 216 -16.32 -15.28 1.07
CA SER A 216 -15.54 -16.52 1.18
C SER A 216 -14.26 -16.30 2.00
N GLU A 217 -13.88 -17.29 2.82
CA GLU A 217 -12.57 -17.36 3.49
C GLU A 217 -11.43 -17.79 2.54
N SER A 218 -11.78 -18.20 1.31
CA SER A 218 -10.85 -18.83 0.35
C SER A 218 -9.85 -17.86 -0.26
N THR A 219 -8.63 -18.35 -0.48
CA THR A 219 -7.48 -17.66 -1.09
C THR A 219 -7.35 -17.87 -2.60
N LYS A 220 -8.25 -18.66 -3.22
CA LYS A 220 -8.26 -18.98 -4.67
C LYS A 220 -8.61 -17.80 -5.58
N VAL A 221 -7.73 -16.82 -5.60
CA VAL A 221 -7.94 -15.51 -6.19
C VAL A 221 -8.04 -15.48 -7.72
N ASP A 222 -7.58 -16.49 -8.48
CA ASP A 222 -7.87 -16.50 -9.94
C ASP A 222 -9.35 -16.75 -10.24
N ALA A 223 -10.00 -17.63 -9.47
CA ALA A 223 -11.39 -18.00 -9.67
C ALA A 223 -12.36 -16.97 -9.09
N ASP A 224 -11.89 -16.15 -8.14
CA ASP A 224 -12.65 -15.16 -7.39
C ASP A 224 -12.13 -13.72 -7.66
N ALA A 225 -11.31 -13.52 -8.72
CA ALA A 225 -10.71 -12.23 -9.08
C ALA A 225 -11.72 -11.28 -9.74
N TRP A 226 -11.51 -9.99 -9.51
CA TRP A 226 -12.25 -8.92 -10.15
C TRP A 226 -11.29 -7.90 -10.76
N TYR A 227 -11.64 -7.33 -11.91
CA TYR A 227 -10.89 -6.23 -12.51
C TYR A 227 -11.84 -5.11 -12.95
N PHE A 228 -11.31 -3.90 -13.09
CA PHE A 228 -12.13 -2.71 -13.35
C PHE A 228 -11.90 -2.19 -14.77
N GLU A 229 -12.98 -2.05 -15.54
CA GLU A 229 -12.98 -1.45 -16.87
C GLU A 229 -13.62 -0.07 -16.83
N ARG A 230 -12.95 0.95 -17.36
CA ARG A 230 -13.45 2.33 -17.32
C ARG A 230 -14.50 2.59 -18.39
N GLN A 231 -15.63 3.14 -17.96
CA GLN A 231 -16.77 3.52 -18.79
C GLN A 231 -16.91 5.04 -18.82
N GLY A 232 -16.61 5.63 -19.97
CA GLY A 232 -16.73 7.07 -20.20
C GLY A 232 -15.83 7.92 -19.28
N ALA A 233 -16.42 8.99 -18.72
CA ALA A 233 -15.68 10.02 -17.98
C ALA A 233 -15.58 9.78 -16.47
N ALA A 234 -16.48 8.98 -15.86
CA ALA A 234 -16.65 8.94 -14.41
C ALA A 234 -16.91 7.55 -13.79
N GLY A 235 -17.08 6.49 -14.60
CA GLY A 235 -17.56 5.21 -14.07
C GLY A 235 -16.71 4.00 -14.45
N TYR A 236 -16.99 2.87 -13.78
CA TYR A 236 -16.36 1.57 -14.00
C TYR A 236 -17.39 0.45 -14.10
N HIS A 237 -17.13 -0.53 -14.96
CA HIS A 237 -17.62 -1.88 -14.76
C HIS A 237 -16.65 -2.62 -13.85
N MET A 238 -17.21 -3.35 -12.90
CA MET A 238 -16.50 -4.37 -12.13
C MET A 238 -16.73 -5.71 -12.84
N VAL A 239 -15.66 -6.38 -13.25
CA VAL A 239 -15.70 -7.55 -14.14
C VAL A 239 -15.05 -8.74 -13.45
N HIS A 240 -15.75 -9.87 -13.42
CA HIS A 240 -15.24 -11.11 -12.85
C HIS A 240 -14.20 -11.73 -13.80
N ALA A 241 -12.98 -11.96 -13.32
CA ALA A 241 -11.84 -12.29 -14.18
C ALA A 241 -11.93 -13.69 -14.79
N ALA A 242 -12.58 -14.64 -14.13
CA ALA A 242 -12.62 -16.03 -14.56
C ALA A 242 -13.60 -16.30 -15.72
N ASP A 243 -14.70 -15.54 -15.82
CA ASP A 243 -15.72 -15.71 -16.87
C ASP A 243 -16.04 -14.44 -17.66
N GLY A 244 -15.36 -13.32 -17.37
CA GLY A 244 -15.52 -12.04 -18.06
C GLY A 244 -16.87 -11.36 -17.82
N ARG A 245 -17.69 -11.85 -16.87
CA ARG A 245 -19.02 -11.29 -16.62
C ARG A 245 -18.94 -9.99 -15.83
N THR A 246 -19.71 -9.00 -16.26
CA THR A 246 -19.86 -7.73 -15.54
C THR A 246 -20.82 -7.88 -14.37
N LEU A 247 -20.46 -7.29 -13.23
CA LEU A 247 -21.30 -7.22 -12.05
C LEU A 247 -22.64 -6.52 -12.36
N ASN A 248 -23.73 -7.06 -11.80
CA ASN A 248 -25.08 -6.49 -11.92
C ASN A 248 -25.45 -6.12 -13.37
N ALA A 249 -25.18 -7.04 -14.31
CA ALA A 249 -25.50 -6.92 -15.74
C ALA A 249 -24.89 -5.68 -16.43
N GLY A 250 -23.68 -5.26 -16.04
CA GLY A 250 -23.03 -4.08 -16.62
C GLY A 250 -23.41 -2.77 -15.95
N ALA A 251 -23.76 -2.81 -14.67
CA ALA A 251 -23.93 -1.60 -13.90
C ALA A 251 -22.60 -0.81 -13.85
N THR A 252 -22.67 0.49 -14.12
CA THR A 252 -21.54 1.41 -14.05
C THR A 252 -21.49 2.08 -12.67
N TYR A 253 -20.32 2.07 -12.04
CA TYR A 253 -20.12 2.61 -10.68
C TYR A 253 -19.06 3.73 -10.65
N THR A 254 -19.30 4.79 -9.89
CA THR A 254 -18.27 5.71 -9.35
C THR A 254 -17.64 5.09 -8.09
N VAL A 255 -16.47 5.61 -7.68
CA VAL A 255 -15.81 5.21 -6.42
C VAL A 255 -15.84 6.37 -5.43
N GLU A 256 -16.21 6.09 -4.18
CA GLU A 256 -16.17 7.04 -3.05
C GLU A 256 -15.29 6.50 -1.91
N GLU A 257 -14.79 7.39 -1.04
CA GLU A 257 -14.07 7.00 0.18
C GLU A 257 -15.04 6.37 1.19
N GLY A 258 -14.68 5.17 1.67
CA GLY A 258 -15.38 4.44 2.71
C GLY A 258 -14.79 4.65 4.10
N ALA A 259 -15.32 3.94 5.10
CA ALA A 259 -14.74 3.95 6.44
C ALA A 259 -13.40 3.19 6.49
N ASN A 260 -12.47 3.60 7.37
CA ASN A 260 -11.23 2.86 7.67
C ASN A 260 -10.40 2.46 6.44
N GLY A 261 -10.25 3.38 5.48
CA GLY A 261 -9.49 3.17 4.23
C GLY A 261 -10.15 2.24 3.21
N ALA A 262 -11.42 1.89 3.39
CA ALA A 262 -12.22 1.19 2.40
C ALA A 262 -12.76 2.15 1.31
N TYR A 263 -13.45 1.59 0.34
CA TYR A 263 -14.06 2.29 -0.80
C TYR A 263 -15.49 1.81 -1.01
N ARG A 264 -16.34 2.70 -1.54
CA ARG A 264 -17.71 2.37 -1.95
C ARG A 264 -17.83 2.44 -3.46
N LEU A 265 -18.46 1.44 -4.05
CA LEU A 265 -18.88 1.47 -5.46
C LEU A 265 -20.31 1.99 -5.51
N VAL A 266 -20.53 3.15 -6.13
CA VAL A 266 -21.81 3.88 -6.08
C VAL A 266 -22.38 4.05 -7.49
N ASN A 267 -23.69 3.88 -7.64
CA ASN A 267 -24.40 4.18 -8.89
C ASN A 267 -25.72 4.91 -8.61
N ALA A 268 -26.58 5.08 -9.61
CA ALA A 268 -27.86 5.77 -9.47
C ALA A 268 -28.84 5.15 -8.45
N ALA A 269 -28.66 3.88 -8.07
CA ALA A 269 -29.43 3.20 -7.02
C ALA A 269 -28.79 3.31 -5.62
N GLY A 270 -27.63 3.96 -5.49
CA GLY A 270 -26.87 4.10 -4.26
C GLY A 270 -25.59 3.24 -4.23
N ALA A 271 -25.10 2.96 -3.02
CA ALA A 271 -23.91 2.13 -2.82
C ALA A 271 -24.21 0.64 -3.07
N LEU A 272 -23.36 -0.02 -3.85
CA LEU A 272 -23.33 -1.47 -4.01
C LEU A 272 -23.28 -2.12 -2.63
N THR A 273 -24.26 -2.97 -2.35
CA THR A 273 -24.34 -3.70 -1.09
C THR A 273 -24.45 -5.19 -1.37
N ILE A 274 -23.57 -5.99 -0.77
CA ILE A 274 -23.51 -7.44 -0.94
C ILE A 274 -23.51 -8.07 0.46
N ASP A 275 -24.57 -8.80 0.80
CA ASP A 275 -24.83 -9.37 2.13
C ASP A 275 -24.65 -8.37 3.29
N GLY A 276 -25.05 -7.11 3.07
CA GLY A 276 -24.99 -6.03 4.07
C GLY A 276 -23.68 -5.22 4.09
N TYR A 277 -22.64 -5.63 3.34
CA TYR A 277 -21.39 -4.87 3.22
C TYR A 277 -21.46 -3.92 2.02
N SER A 278 -21.09 -2.66 2.24
CA SER A 278 -21.00 -1.61 1.21
C SER A 278 -19.62 -0.92 1.14
N ASP A 279 -18.76 -1.19 2.13
CA ASP A 279 -17.37 -0.73 2.24
C ASP A 279 -16.44 -1.89 1.88
N PHE A 280 -15.63 -1.72 0.83
CA PHE A 280 -14.76 -2.75 0.27
C PHE A 280 -13.30 -2.31 0.20
N ARG A 281 -12.36 -3.26 0.34
CA ARG A 281 -10.94 -3.07 0.05
C ARG A 281 -10.57 -3.81 -1.23
N PHE A 282 -9.64 -3.25 -2.00
CA PHE A 282 -9.18 -3.84 -3.26
C PHE A 282 -7.73 -4.29 -3.11
N ARG A 283 -7.53 -5.58 -2.82
CA ARG A 283 -6.19 -6.16 -2.68
C ARG A 283 -5.68 -6.58 -4.05
N VAL A 284 -4.59 -5.95 -4.51
CA VAL A 284 -3.94 -6.28 -5.80
C VAL A 284 -3.61 -7.77 -5.84
N LEU A 285 -3.92 -8.42 -6.95
CA LEU A 285 -3.58 -9.82 -7.16
C LEU A 285 -2.37 -9.95 -8.08
N ARG A 286 -1.35 -10.64 -7.58
CA ARG A 286 -0.21 -11.06 -8.39
C ARG A 286 -0.66 -11.99 -9.51
N SER A 287 0.01 -11.87 -10.66
CA SER A 287 -0.27 -12.69 -11.83
C SER A 287 -0.17 -14.18 -11.50
N ALA A 288 -0.94 -15.02 -12.20
CA ALA A 288 -0.92 -16.47 -12.00
C ALA A 288 0.50 -17.06 -12.17
N LEU A 289 1.35 -16.45 -13.02
CA LEU A 289 2.76 -16.82 -13.15
C LEU A 289 3.58 -16.47 -11.90
N ALA A 290 3.43 -15.26 -11.36
CA ALA A 290 4.15 -14.83 -10.17
C ALA A 290 3.79 -15.70 -8.96
N ARG A 291 2.49 -16.00 -8.79
CA ARG A 291 1.99 -16.92 -7.75
C ARG A 291 2.54 -18.34 -7.90
N ARG A 292 2.42 -18.95 -9.09
CA ARG A 292 2.99 -20.28 -9.39
C ARG A 292 4.51 -20.38 -9.16
N LEU A 293 5.24 -19.28 -9.34
CA LEU A 293 6.69 -19.22 -9.14
C LEU A 293 7.09 -18.78 -7.71
N GLN A 294 6.14 -18.60 -6.79
CA GLN A 294 6.38 -18.09 -5.44
C GLN A 294 7.20 -16.78 -5.46
N ILE A 295 6.75 -15.84 -6.31
CA ILE A 295 7.27 -14.49 -6.40
C ILE A 295 6.34 -13.58 -5.58
N TYR A 296 6.88 -12.97 -4.54
CA TYR A 296 6.17 -12.10 -3.60
C TYR A 296 6.52 -10.66 -3.88
N ASP A 297 5.53 -9.78 -3.76
CA ASP A 297 5.79 -8.35 -3.77
C ASP A 297 6.49 -7.96 -2.47
N LEU A 298 7.40 -7.01 -2.56
CA LEU A 298 8.07 -6.42 -1.41
C LEU A 298 7.33 -5.11 -1.10
N PRO A 299 6.67 -4.98 0.06
CA PRO A 299 5.97 -3.74 0.41
C PRO A 299 6.92 -2.56 0.42
N CYS A 300 6.42 -1.37 0.04
CA CYS A 300 7.19 -0.15 0.19
C CYS A 300 7.44 0.12 1.69
N VAL A 301 8.71 0.26 2.11
CA VAL A 301 9.05 0.47 3.53
C VAL A 301 9.63 1.85 3.79
N ALA A 302 8.89 2.65 4.56
CA ALA A 302 9.41 3.83 5.23
C ALA A 302 10.07 3.38 6.55
N ALA A 303 11.39 3.16 6.52
CA ALA A 303 12.15 2.69 7.67
C ALA A 303 12.21 3.72 8.81
N ASP A 304 12.09 3.25 10.05
CA ASP A 304 12.24 4.07 11.26
C ASP A 304 13.55 3.73 12.02
N ALA A 305 13.66 4.13 13.29
CA ALA A 305 14.81 3.82 14.14
C ALA A 305 14.78 2.39 14.74
N THR A 306 13.76 1.59 14.41
CA THR A 306 13.62 0.20 14.85
C THR A 306 14.40 -0.70 13.89
N ARG A 307 15.09 -1.71 14.43
CA ARG A 307 15.73 -2.79 13.66
C ARG A 307 15.54 -4.12 14.38
N LEU A 308 15.40 -5.17 13.59
CA LEU A 308 15.42 -6.56 14.06
C LEU A 308 16.87 -6.92 14.40
N LEU A 309 17.15 -7.28 15.66
CA LEU A 309 18.46 -7.74 16.10
C LEU A 309 18.67 -9.24 15.87
N SER A 310 17.63 -10.03 16.11
CA SER A 310 17.64 -11.45 15.83
C SER A 310 16.23 -11.98 15.59
N LEU A 311 16.14 -13.05 14.83
CA LEU A 311 14.93 -13.85 14.66
C LEU A 311 15.28 -15.32 14.59
N ARG A 312 14.53 -16.14 15.32
CA ARG A 312 14.70 -17.60 15.36
C ARG A 312 13.37 -18.29 15.15
N VAL A 313 13.39 -19.34 14.33
CA VAL A 313 12.29 -20.30 14.21
C VAL A 313 12.86 -21.67 14.55
N ILE A 314 12.29 -22.31 15.57
CA ILE A 314 12.83 -23.52 16.19
C ILE A 314 11.74 -24.59 16.23
N ASP A 315 12.01 -25.71 15.56
CA ASP A 315 11.31 -26.98 15.73
C ASP A 315 12.32 -27.97 16.36
N ASP A 316 12.04 -28.38 17.59
CA ASP A 316 12.93 -29.25 18.38
C ASP A 316 13.10 -30.64 17.75
N LYS A 317 12.22 -31.05 16.82
CA LYS A 317 12.26 -32.36 16.18
C LYS A 317 13.16 -32.43 14.96
N THR A 318 13.47 -31.28 14.33
CA THR A 318 14.21 -31.25 13.05
C THR A 318 15.68 -30.88 13.22
N GLY A 319 16.04 -30.19 14.31
CA GLY A 319 17.41 -29.74 14.58
C GLY A 319 17.95 -28.70 13.58
N GLN A 320 17.14 -28.21 12.65
CA GLN A 320 17.51 -27.20 11.65
C GLN A 320 16.69 -25.92 11.86
N PRO A 321 17.10 -25.05 12.80
CA PRO A 321 16.41 -23.78 13.03
C PRO A 321 16.80 -22.72 11.99
N LEU A 322 15.85 -21.86 11.64
CA LEU A 322 16.18 -20.57 11.01
C LEU A 322 16.78 -19.68 12.09
N LYS A 323 17.97 -19.13 11.82
CA LYS A 323 18.67 -18.20 12.71
C LYS A 323 19.13 -16.99 11.92
N PHE A 324 18.45 -15.87 12.13
CA PHE A 324 18.89 -14.55 11.73
C PHE A 324 19.46 -13.84 12.96
N ASP A 325 20.68 -13.31 12.82
CA ASP A 325 21.32 -12.43 13.79
C ASP A 325 21.91 -11.24 12.98
N ALA A 326 21.50 -10.02 13.30
CA ALA A 326 21.84 -8.84 12.52
C ALA A 326 23.30 -8.41 12.71
N GLN A 327 23.96 -8.06 11.60
CA GLN A 327 25.28 -7.42 11.64
C GLN A 327 25.15 -5.96 12.12
N ASN A 328 26.18 -5.43 12.78
CA ASN A 328 26.19 -4.06 13.26
C ASN A 328 25.99 -3.05 12.10
N GLY A 329 24.93 -2.25 12.17
CA GLY A 329 24.56 -1.30 11.12
C GLY A 329 23.40 -0.37 11.51
N GLY A 330 23.02 0.51 10.57
CA GLY A 330 21.96 1.51 10.73
C GLY A 330 20.53 0.95 10.71
N ALA A 331 19.55 1.81 10.43
CA ALA A 331 18.14 1.43 10.27
C ALA A 331 17.96 0.39 9.15
N GLN A 332 17.06 -0.56 9.36
CA GLN A 332 16.78 -1.65 8.41
C GLN A 332 15.27 -1.73 8.14
N GLY A 333 14.83 -1.15 7.01
CA GLY A 333 13.44 -1.29 6.57
C GLY A 333 13.11 -2.70 6.09
N TYR A 334 14.03 -3.35 5.37
CA TYR A 334 13.80 -4.69 4.81
C TYR A 334 14.93 -5.66 5.13
N THR A 335 14.58 -6.89 5.47
CA THR A 335 15.51 -8.04 5.54
C THR A 335 14.94 -9.21 4.74
N LEU A 336 15.58 -9.55 3.62
CA LEU A 336 15.26 -10.75 2.85
C LEU A 336 16.25 -11.88 3.21
N PHE A 337 15.77 -12.89 3.94
CA PHE A 337 16.60 -13.95 4.50
C PHE A 337 16.25 -15.33 3.92
N THR A 338 16.69 -15.57 2.68
CA THR A 338 16.40 -16.79 1.92
C THR A 338 17.47 -17.87 1.98
N ARG A 339 18.66 -17.56 2.52
CA ARG A 339 19.82 -18.49 2.53
C ARG A 339 19.79 -19.54 3.63
N SER A 340 19.01 -19.32 4.69
CA SER A 340 18.75 -20.28 5.75
C SER A 340 17.25 -20.50 5.86
N ARG A 341 16.85 -21.74 6.10
CA ARG A 341 15.46 -22.19 6.21
C ARG A 341 15.33 -23.08 7.43
N ALA A 342 14.29 -22.88 8.22
CA ALA A 342 13.97 -23.81 9.29
C ALA A 342 13.33 -25.05 8.66
N ALA A 343 13.70 -26.25 9.10
CA ALA A 343 12.85 -27.41 8.83
C ALA A 343 11.72 -27.43 9.87
N VAL A 344 10.46 -27.47 9.42
CA VAL A 344 9.28 -27.43 10.29
C VAL A 344 8.34 -28.59 9.97
N THR A 345 7.90 -29.30 11.00
CA THR A 345 7.14 -30.54 10.86
C THR A 345 5.64 -30.28 10.69
N ARG A 346 4.98 -30.98 9.75
CA ARG A 346 3.53 -30.84 9.52
C ARG A 346 2.71 -31.25 10.74
N GLY A 347 1.73 -30.42 11.10
CA GLY A 347 0.86 -30.62 12.26
C GLY A 347 1.46 -30.25 13.62
N ASP A 348 2.74 -29.84 13.67
CA ASP A 348 3.42 -29.49 14.92
C ASP A 348 3.31 -28.01 15.26
N THR A 349 3.53 -27.72 16.55
CA THR A 349 3.64 -26.36 17.08
C THR A 349 5.11 -25.96 17.12
N VAL A 350 5.46 -24.89 16.42
CA VAL A 350 6.82 -24.38 16.23
C VAL A 350 7.00 -23.09 17.01
N ALA A 351 8.17 -22.90 17.61
CA ALA A 351 8.50 -21.70 18.38
C ALA A 351 9.13 -20.61 17.50
N LEU A 352 8.75 -19.36 17.75
CA LEU A 352 9.35 -18.17 17.16
C LEU A 352 9.86 -17.23 18.26
N GLU A 353 11.08 -16.75 18.10
CA GLU A 353 11.67 -15.69 18.92
C GLU A 353 12.13 -14.53 18.02
N ALA A 354 11.87 -13.30 18.42
CA ALA A 354 12.36 -12.11 17.73
C ALA A 354 12.80 -11.02 18.72
N LYS A 355 13.91 -10.34 18.44
CA LYS A 355 14.43 -9.26 19.29
C LYS A 355 14.60 -7.96 18.50
N LEU A 356 14.22 -6.84 19.09
CA LEU A 356 14.37 -5.50 18.51
C LEU A 356 15.40 -4.69 19.31
N ASN A 357 16.02 -3.70 18.66
CA ASN A 357 16.95 -2.78 19.34
C ASN A 357 16.26 -1.81 20.31
N ARG A 358 14.99 -1.51 20.08
CA ARG A 358 14.16 -0.59 20.84
C ARG A 358 12.70 -0.99 20.70
N LEU A 359 11.86 -0.50 21.59
CA LEU A 359 10.42 -0.54 21.37
C LEU A 359 10.07 0.45 20.23
N PRO A 360 9.21 0.07 19.26
CA PRO A 360 8.68 1.00 18.27
C PRO A 360 7.83 2.11 18.91
N ALA A 361 7.43 3.09 18.11
CA ALA A 361 6.56 4.17 18.57
C ALA A 361 5.17 3.68 19.02
N ALA A 362 4.54 4.45 19.91
CA ALA A 362 3.19 4.14 20.38
C ALA A 362 2.19 4.10 19.21
N GLY A 363 1.35 3.07 19.17
CA GLY A 363 0.45 2.78 18.04
C GLY A 363 0.99 1.78 17.02
N ALA A 364 2.26 1.38 17.11
CA ALA A 364 2.81 0.32 16.26
C ALA A 364 2.24 -1.06 16.61
N ALA A 365 2.12 -1.92 15.59
CA ALA A 365 1.67 -3.30 15.71
C ALA A 365 2.67 -4.25 15.01
N ALA A 366 2.68 -5.52 15.44
CA ALA A 366 3.51 -6.57 14.85
C ALA A 366 2.64 -7.75 14.39
N PHE A 367 2.94 -8.25 13.21
CA PHE A 367 2.16 -9.30 12.54
C PHE A 367 3.10 -10.32 11.89
N LEU A 368 2.72 -11.58 11.98
CA LEU A 368 3.39 -12.73 11.39
C LEU A 368 2.47 -13.38 10.36
N TYR A 369 3.00 -13.66 9.17
CA TYR A 369 2.26 -14.16 8.01
C TYR A 369 2.92 -15.42 7.47
N PHE A 370 2.12 -16.32 6.88
CA PHE A 370 2.58 -17.54 6.23
C PHE A 370 1.87 -17.79 4.91
N ASP A 371 2.63 -18.34 3.95
CA ASP A 371 2.15 -19.01 2.73
C ASP A 371 2.25 -20.52 2.99
N TRP A 372 1.17 -21.15 3.43
CA TRP A 372 1.21 -22.58 3.81
C TRP A 372 0.79 -23.52 2.69
N ASP A 373 0.04 -23.07 1.68
CA ASP A 373 -0.45 -23.92 0.59
C ASP A 373 0.37 -23.80 -0.71
N HIS A 374 1.37 -22.92 -0.72
CA HIS A 374 2.26 -22.61 -1.84
C HIS A 374 1.55 -21.97 -3.05
N ASP A 375 0.37 -21.36 -2.85
CA ASP A 375 -0.30 -20.58 -3.90
C ASP A 375 0.36 -19.20 -4.15
N GLY A 376 1.31 -18.81 -3.29
CA GLY A 376 2.07 -17.58 -3.37
C GLY A 376 1.52 -16.46 -2.48
N ILE A 377 0.38 -16.62 -1.82
CA ILE A 377 -0.26 -15.56 -1.03
C ILE A 377 0.26 -15.64 0.42
N PHE A 378 -0.27 -14.81 1.31
CA PHE A 378 -0.07 -14.91 2.74
C PHE A 378 -1.45 -15.01 3.41
N GLU A 379 -1.82 -16.20 3.88
CA GLU A 379 -3.18 -16.51 4.37
C GLU A 379 -3.30 -16.28 5.87
N VAL A 380 -2.28 -16.69 6.64
CA VAL A 380 -2.37 -16.80 8.10
C VAL A 380 -1.76 -15.59 8.78
N VAL A 381 -2.58 -14.58 9.10
CA VAL A 381 -2.17 -13.44 9.94
C VAL A 381 -2.20 -13.83 11.43
N ARG A 382 -1.08 -13.61 12.12
CA ARG A 382 -0.92 -13.79 13.57
C ARG A 382 -0.44 -12.47 14.18
N PRO A 383 -1.27 -11.73 14.96
CA PRO A 383 -0.78 -10.59 15.71
C PRO A 383 0.20 -11.04 16.79
N LEU A 384 1.25 -10.26 17.02
CA LEU A 384 2.25 -10.49 18.06
C LEU A 384 2.16 -9.39 19.13
N ASN A 385 2.33 -9.79 20.40
CA ASN A 385 2.46 -8.84 21.50
C ASN A 385 3.78 -8.06 21.35
N LEU A 386 3.69 -6.84 20.83
CA LEU A 386 4.84 -6.04 20.46
C LEU A 386 5.71 -5.69 21.68
N SER A 387 6.98 -6.07 21.62
CA SER A 387 7.99 -5.74 22.63
C SER A 387 9.39 -5.77 22.03
N THR A 388 10.42 -5.46 22.83
CA THR A 388 11.82 -5.63 22.43
C THR A 388 12.28 -7.09 22.37
N ALA A 389 11.53 -8.03 22.97
CA ALA A 389 11.82 -9.45 22.98
C ALA A 389 10.51 -10.24 22.88
N MET A 390 10.11 -10.54 21.65
CA MET A 390 8.87 -11.23 21.33
C MET A 390 9.11 -12.75 21.28
N GLN A 391 8.22 -13.51 21.92
CA GLN A 391 8.13 -14.95 21.78
C GLN A 391 6.71 -15.31 21.36
N SER A 392 6.57 -16.30 20.48
CA SER A 392 5.28 -16.76 19.96
C SER A 392 5.38 -18.22 19.52
N THR A 393 4.24 -18.85 19.30
CA THR A 393 4.15 -20.17 18.67
C THR A 393 3.14 -20.16 17.54
N PHE A 394 3.34 -21.04 16.57
CA PHE A 394 2.40 -21.25 15.47
C PHE A 394 2.31 -22.72 15.13
N VAL A 395 1.15 -23.15 14.61
CA VAL A 395 0.92 -24.52 14.16
C VAL A 395 1.15 -24.60 12.66
N VAL A 396 1.97 -25.56 12.21
CA VAL A 396 2.09 -25.90 10.79
C VAL A 396 0.85 -26.72 10.40
N PRO A 397 0.10 -26.38 9.34
CA PRO A 397 -1.05 -27.17 8.92
C PRO A 397 -0.66 -28.62 8.61
N LYS A 398 -1.57 -29.57 8.91
CA LYS A 398 -1.33 -31.01 8.69
C LYS A 398 -1.28 -31.38 7.20
N ASP A 399 -1.94 -30.56 6.40
CA ASP A 399 -2.18 -30.66 4.97
C ASP A 399 -1.30 -29.71 4.14
N ALA A 400 -0.47 -28.87 4.78
CA ALA A 400 0.52 -28.04 4.09
C ALA A 400 1.38 -28.89 3.13
N PRO A 401 1.66 -28.46 1.89
CA PRO A 401 2.54 -29.20 1.00
C PRO A 401 3.97 -29.29 1.56
N LEU A 402 4.70 -30.34 1.18
CA LEU A 402 6.12 -30.46 1.54
C LEU A 402 6.97 -29.47 0.75
N GLY A 403 8.06 -28.99 1.34
CA GLY A 403 9.02 -28.10 0.69
C GLY A 403 8.97 -26.65 1.18
N SER A 404 9.31 -25.70 0.31
CA SER A 404 9.56 -24.31 0.72
C SER A 404 8.28 -23.47 0.78
N SER A 405 7.89 -23.12 2.01
CA SER A 405 6.85 -22.16 2.39
C SER A 405 7.48 -20.81 2.75
N ARG A 406 6.71 -19.72 2.64
CA ARG A 406 7.15 -18.38 3.07
C ARG A 406 6.58 -17.97 4.42
N MET A 407 7.38 -17.16 5.09
CA MET A 407 7.03 -16.49 6.33
C MET A 407 7.44 -15.02 6.23
N ARG A 408 6.55 -14.10 6.61
CA ARG A 408 6.85 -12.67 6.74
C ARG A 408 6.57 -12.20 8.17
N LEU A 409 7.48 -11.41 8.75
CA LEU A 409 7.25 -10.63 9.96
C LEU A 409 7.21 -9.15 9.56
N ARG A 410 6.11 -8.46 9.89
CA ARG A 410 5.92 -7.02 9.63
C ARG A 410 5.71 -6.31 10.95
N ILE A 411 6.39 -5.18 11.15
CA ILE A 411 6.16 -4.27 12.26
C ILE A 411 5.91 -2.90 11.66
N THR A 412 4.75 -2.31 11.94
CA THR A 412 4.28 -1.10 11.25
C THR A 412 3.55 -0.15 12.19
N LEU A 413 3.66 1.15 11.91
CA LEU A 413 3.01 2.25 12.62
C LEU A 413 1.80 2.83 11.85
N ASN A 414 1.62 2.49 10.57
CA ASN A 414 0.60 3.10 9.70
C ASN A 414 -0.81 2.47 9.80
N GLY A 415 -1.03 1.50 10.70
CA GLY A 415 -2.33 0.85 10.91
C GLY A 415 -2.79 -0.10 9.79
N LEU A 416 -2.04 -0.24 8.70
CA LEU A 416 -2.30 -1.18 7.62
C LEU A 416 -1.90 -2.61 8.06
N THR A 417 -2.66 -3.65 7.71
CA THR A 417 -2.57 -4.99 8.35
C THR A 417 -2.38 -6.17 7.39
N ASP A 418 -2.34 -5.97 6.08
CA ASP A 418 -2.06 -7.06 5.14
C ASP A 418 -0.54 -7.29 5.00
N ALA A 419 -0.17 -8.45 4.46
CA ALA A 419 1.23 -8.86 4.34
C ALA A 419 2.02 -8.01 3.34
N ASP A 420 1.36 -7.60 2.25
CA ASP A 420 1.93 -6.85 1.12
C ASP A 420 1.67 -5.33 1.22
N ASP A 421 1.04 -4.85 2.30
CA ASP A 421 0.77 -3.43 2.56
C ASP A 421 2.04 -2.59 2.79
N GLU A 422 2.02 -1.33 2.36
CA GLU A 422 3.04 -0.34 2.72
C GLU A 422 3.34 -0.35 4.22
N THR A 423 4.60 -0.18 4.59
CA THR A 423 5.08 -0.39 5.96
C THR A 423 5.84 0.82 6.47
N ALA A 424 5.35 1.42 7.56
CA ALA A 424 6.09 2.43 8.31
C ALA A 424 6.77 1.75 9.51
N GLY A 425 7.99 1.23 9.31
CA GLY A 425 8.68 0.36 10.26
C GLY A 425 9.64 -0.62 9.58
N LEU A 426 9.46 -1.93 9.81
CA LEU A 426 10.34 -2.97 9.25
C LEU A 426 9.59 -4.22 8.77
N VAL A 427 10.20 -4.91 7.80
CA VAL A 427 9.75 -6.20 7.26
C VAL A 427 10.91 -7.20 7.22
N PHE A 428 10.65 -8.44 7.62
CA PHE A 428 11.54 -9.58 7.49
C PHE A 428 10.85 -10.71 6.73
N ASP A 429 11.49 -11.20 5.66
CA ASP A 429 11.04 -12.36 4.88
C ASP A 429 11.98 -13.54 5.07
N GLY A 430 11.44 -14.64 5.60
CA GLY A 430 12.13 -15.92 5.76
C GLY A 430 11.69 -16.98 4.75
N VAL A 431 12.23 -18.18 4.91
CA VAL A 431 11.78 -19.41 4.27
C VAL A 431 11.64 -20.50 5.34
N LEU A 432 10.52 -21.21 5.33
CA LEU A 432 10.32 -22.42 6.13
C LEU A 432 10.29 -23.61 5.18
N ASN A 433 10.88 -24.73 5.58
CA ASN A 433 10.89 -25.96 4.80
C ASN A 433 10.02 -26.99 5.52
N VAL A 434 8.80 -27.16 5.03
CA VAL A 434 7.82 -28.10 5.54
C VAL A 434 8.30 -29.53 5.28
N VAL A 435 8.43 -30.32 6.34
CA VAL A 435 8.89 -31.71 6.32
C VAL A 435 7.85 -32.64 6.93
N GLU A 436 7.95 -33.94 6.60
CA GLU A 436 7.15 -34.96 7.24
C GLU A 436 7.44 -35.07 8.74
N PRO A 437 6.46 -35.51 9.55
CA PRO A 437 6.72 -36.01 10.89
C PRO A 437 7.73 -37.16 10.83
N THR A 438 8.97 -36.87 11.25
CA THR A 438 9.98 -37.90 11.45
C THR A 438 9.52 -38.77 12.61
N ALA A 439 8.77 -39.82 12.29
CA ALA A 439 8.34 -40.82 13.25
C ALA A 439 9.57 -41.58 13.75
N VAL A 440 10.17 -41.08 14.84
CA VAL A 440 11.18 -41.82 15.61
C VAL A 440 10.46 -43.00 16.27
N SER A 441 10.23 -44.05 15.48
CA SER A 441 9.94 -45.37 16.02
C SER A 441 11.15 -45.76 16.85
N ALA A 442 11.00 -45.72 18.17
CA ALA A 442 11.99 -46.29 19.08
C ALA A 442 12.22 -47.74 18.63
N VAL A 443 13.43 -48.04 18.18
CA VAL A 443 13.81 -49.39 17.78
C VAL A 443 13.65 -50.26 19.03
N ARG A 444 12.55 -51.02 19.10
CA ARG A 444 12.42 -52.12 20.04
C ARG A 444 13.43 -53.17 19.64
N VAL A 445 14.64 -53.03 20.16
CA VAL A 445 15.60 -54.14 20.22
C VAL A 445 14.88 -55.25 20.97
N ALA A 446 14.47 -56.30 20.25
CA ALA A 446 13.90 -57.47 20.88
C ALA A 446 14.90 -57.96 21.94
N PRO A 447 14.47 -58.26 23.18
CA PRO A 447 15.38 -58.71 24.22
C PRO A 447 16.17 -59.91 23.70
N ARG A 448 17.50 -59.74 23.64
CA ARG A 448 18.40 -60.71 23.01
C ARG A 448 18.36 -62.00 23.83
N ALA A 449 17.55 -62.95 23.40
CA ALA A 449 17.42 -64.26 24.04
C ALA A 449 18.83 -64.86 24.19
N ALA A 450 19.15 -65.27 25.41
CA ALA A 450 20.53 -65.54 25.80
C ALA A 450 21.14 -66.65 24.93
N ALA A 451 22.26 -66.34 24.29
CA ALA A 451 22.89 -67.27 23.35
C ALA A 451 24.04 -68.02 24.04
N THR A 452 23.92 -69.35 24.04
CA THR A 452 24.95 -70.27 24.49
C THR A 452 25.77 -70.77 23.29
N TYR A 453 27.08 -70.86 23.46
CA TYR A 453 28.00 -71.42 22.47
C TYR A 453 28.94 -72.43 23.13
N ASP A 454 29.37 -73.45 22.39
CA ASP A 454 30.48 -74.31 22.81
C ASP A 454 31.82 -73.56 22.70
N LEU A 455 32.90 -74.15 23.23
CA LEU A 455 34.25 -73.56 23.16
C LEU A 455 34.82 -73.50 21.73
N ALA A 456 34.16 -74.12 20.75
CA ALA A 456 34.48 -74.00 19.33
C ALA A 456 33.63 -72.91 18.62
N GLY A 457 32.87 -72.10 19.37
CA GLY A 457 32.08 -70.99 18.86
C GLY A 457 30.77 -71.40 18.15
N ARG A 458 30.36 -72.68 18.24
CA ARG A 458 29.11 -73.17 17.64
C ARG A 458 27.94 -72.93 18.59
N ARG A 459 26.81 -72.45 18.06
CA ARG A 459 25.63 -72.13 18.86
C ARG A 459 24.98 -73.41 19.40
N VAL A 460 24.70 -73.44 20.69
CA VAL A 460 24.11 -74.58 21.41
C VAL A 460 22.75 -74.18 21.96
N THR A 461 21.69 -74.91 21.59
CA THR A 461 20.33 -74.71 22.12
C THR A 461 20.07 -75.49 23.42
N GLN A 462 20.72 -76.65 23.60
CA GLN A 462 20.76 -77.41 24.86
C GLN A 462 22.15 -78.04 25.03
N PRO A 463 22.78 -77.96 26.23
CA PRO A 463 24.04 -78.63 26.52
C PRO A 463 23.95 -80.15 26.32
N ALA A 464 24.75 -80.72 25.41
CA ALA A 464 24.80 -82.16 25.18
C ALA A 464 25.48 -82.92 26.35
N ALA A 465 26.35 -82.23 27.09
CA ALA A 465 27.01 -82.69 28.29
C ALA A 465 27.25 -81.52 29.26
N THR A 466 27.41 -81.83 30.55
CA THR A 466 27.86 -80.86 31.55
C THR A 466 29.28 -80.39 31.23
N GLY A 467 29.48 -79.08 31.14
CA GLY A 467 30.77 -78.51 30.73
C GLY A 467 30.79 -76.98 30.71
N LEU A 468 31.91 -76.41 30.28
CA LEU A 468 32.09 -74.97 30.15
C LEU A 468 31.58 -74.48 28.78
N TYR A 469 30.69 -73.50 28.79
CA TYR A 469 30.10 -72.87 27.61
C TYR A 469 30.24 -71.35 27.68
N ILE A 470 30.15 -70.66 26.55
CA ILE A 470 30.06 -69.19 26.52
C ILE A 470 28.58 -68.81 26.48
N HIS A 471 28.04 -68.31 27.60
CA HIS A 471 26.66 -67.84 27.72
C HIS A 471 26.63 -66.32 27.84
N ASN A 472 26.01 -65.63 26.88
CA ASN A 472 26.02 -64.16 26.79
C ASN A 472 27.43 -63.51 26.84
N GLY A 473 28.43 -64.21 26.30
CA GLY A 473 29.83 -63.76 26.31
C GLY A 473 30.64 -64.15 27.54
N ASN A 474 30.00 -64.71 28.58
CA ASN A 474 30.67 -65.12 29.81
C ASN A 474 30.90 -66.64 29.87
N PRO A 475 32.11 -67.12 30.21
CA PRO A 475 32.36 -68.53 30.49
C PRO A 475 31.50 -68.99 31.68
N THR A 476 30.63 -69.96 31.44
CA THR A 476 29.64 -70.47 32.40
C THR A 476 29.63 -71.98 32.36
N ILE A 477 29.72 -72.65 33.52
CA ILE A 477 29.51 -74.09 33.57
C ILE A 477 28.00 -74.35 33.47
N LEU A 478 27.57 -74.98 32.39
CA LEU A 478 26.19 -75.42 32.21
C LEU A 478 26.13 -76.94 32.39
N GLN A 479 25.20 -77.39 33.20
CA GLN A 479 24.91 -78.81 33.37
C GLN A 479 23.97 -79.28 32.24
N ARG A 480 24.07 -80.56 31.88
CA ARG A 480 23.03 -81.21 31.07
C ARG A 480 21.72 -81.21 31.89
N PRO A 481 20.57 -80.80 31.31
CA PRO A 481 19.27 -80.88 31.99
C PRO A 481 18.83 -82.33 32.25
#